data_AF-A0A6G2DGK0-F1
#
_entry.id   AF-A0A6G2DGK0-F1
#
_cell.length_a   1.000
_cell.length_b   1.000
_cell.length_c   1.000
_cell.angle_alpha   90.00
_cell.angle_beta   90.00
_cell.angle_gamma   90.00
#
_symmetry.space_group_name_H-M   'P 1'
#
loop_
_entity.id
_entity.type
_entity.pdbx_description
1 polymer ?
#
loop_
_entity_poly.entity_id
_entity_poly.type
_entity_poly.pdbx_seq_one_letter_code
_entity_poly.pdbx_strand_id
1 'polypeptide(L)' 'MRGKTILITGVAGFIGSNLVRKLLELEGTMTIIGLDNLNDYYDIALKDYRLLQLNKLIQDYPEKNWIFIKGD' A
#
# COMPACT_ATOMS: atom_id res chain seq x y z
N MET A 1 -11.48 1.10 11.01
CA MET A 1 -10.79 0.04 11.81
C MET A 1 -9.77 0.68 12.74
N ARG A 2 -10.18 1.13 13.93
CA ARG A 2 -9.33 2.00 14.78
C ARG A 2 -8.18 1.24 15.46
N GLY A 3 -6.97 1.78 15.38
CA GLY A 3 -5.78 1.28 16.06
C GLY A 3 -5.26 -0.08 15.54
N LYS A 4 -5.69 -0.53 14.36
CA LYS A 4 -5.24 -1.81 13.79
C LYS A 4 -3.98 -1.63 12.94
N THR A 5 -3.14 -2.66 12.93
CA THR A 5 -2.03 -2.81 11.98
C THR A 5 -2.39 -3.88 10.96
N ILE A 6 -2.28 -3.56 9.68
CA ILE A 6 -2.67 -4.42 8.55
C ILE A 6 -1.44 -4.68 7.69
N LEU A 7 -1.07 -5.95 7.53
CA LEU A 7 -0.03 -6.37 6.60
C LEU A 7 -0.65 -6.78 5.26
N ILE A 8 -0.14 -6.24 4.15
CA ILE A 8 -0.58 -6.55 2.79
C ILE A 8 0.62 -7.04 2.00
N THR A 9 0.59 -8.30 1.58
CA THR A 9 1.59 -8.89 0.67
C THR A 9 1.18 -8.68 -0.79
N GLY A 10 2.14 -8.45 -1.68
CA GLY A 10 1.86 -8.14 -3.09
C GLY A 10 1.22 -6.76 -3.26
N VAL A 11 1.61 -5.79 -2.42
CA VAL A 11 0.93 -4.49 -2.32
C VAL A 11 1.05 -3.63 -3.58
N ALA A 12 2.09 -3.82 -4.39
CA ALA A 12 2.24 -3.14 -5.68
C ALA A 12 1.47 -3.87 -6.81
N GLY A 13 0.92 -5.05 -6.52
CA GLY A 13 0.05 -5.80 -7.41
C GLY A 13 -1.31 -5.13 -7.64
N PHE A 14 -2.09 -5.68 -8.58
CA PHE A 14 -3.40 -5.15 -8.93
C PHE A 14 -4.36 -5.16 -7.73
N ILE A 15 -4.46 -6.28 -7.02
CA ILE A 15 -5.37 -6.40 -5.87
C ILE A 15 -4.84 -5.60 -4.68
N GLY A 16 -3.55 -5.75 -4.35
CA GLY A 16 -2.95 -5.09 -3.20
C GLY A 16 -3.06 -3.57 -3.25
N SER A 17 -2.79 -2.96 -4.41
CA SER A 17 -2.88 -1.50 -4.56
C SER A 17 -4.31 -0.98 -4.46
N ASN A 18 -5.29 -1.71 -5.00
CA ASN A 18 -6.70 -1.33 -4.86
C ASN A 18 -7.22 -1.56 -3.44
N LEU A 19 -6.75 -2.60 -2.74
CA LEU A 19 -7.10 -2.85 -1.35
C LEU A 19 -6.63 -1.70 -0.46
N VAL A 20 -5.40 -1.20 -0.63
CA VAL A 20 -4.90 -0.04 0.12
C VAL A 20 -5.81 1.16 -0.09
N ARG A 21 -6.17 1.48 -1.35
CA ARG A 21 -7.09 2.60 -1.66
C ARG A 21 -8.40 2.49 -0.88
N LYS A 22 -9.00 1.29 -0.84
CA LYS A 22 -10.24 1.04 -0.09
C LYS A 22 -10.07 1.10 1.42
N LEU A 23 -8.94 0.69 1.96
CA LEU A 23 -8.66 0.81 3.40
C LEU A 23 -8.48 2.27 3.83
N LEU A 24 -7.91 3.14 2.99
CA LEU A 24 -7.75 4.56 3.28
C LEU A 24 -9.11 5.28 3.38
N GLU A 25 -10.09 4.87 2.58
CA GLU A 25 -11.47 5.39 2.65
C GLU A 25 -12.17 5.06 3.99
N LEU A 26 -11.67 4.10 4.77
CA LEU A 26 -12.28 3.71 6.04
C LEU A 26 -11.93 4.70 7.17
N GLU A 27 -12.91 4.99 8.01
CA GLU A 27 -12.69 5.84 9.18
C GLU A 27 -11.78 5.19 10.25
N GLY A 28 -11.08 6.08 10.97
CA GLY A 28 -10.25 5.76 12.13
C GLY A 28 -8.77 5.56 11.82
N THR A 29 -7.95 5.60 12.86
CA THR A 29 -6.50 5.43 12.77
C THR A 29 -6.14 3.99 12.41
N MET A 30 -5.15 3.80 11.55
CA MET A 30 -4.59 2.47 11.24
C MET A 30 -3.17 2.59 10.73
N THR A 31 -2.42 1.50 10.88
CA THR A 31 -1.10 1.33 10.24
C THR A 31 -1.24 0.31 9.12
N ILE A 32 -0.81 0.66 7.92
CA ILE A 32 -0.79 -0.22 6.76
C ILE A 32 0.68 -0.51 6.44
N ILE A 33 1.05 -1.78 6.48
CA ILE A 33 2.37 -2.28 6.12
C ILE A 33 2.24 -3.01 4.78
N GLY A 34 2.82 -2.45 3.74
CA GLY A 34 2.87 -3.05 2.41
C GLY A 34 4.18 -3.80 2.20
N LEU A 35 4.10 -5.07 1.79
CA LEU A 35 5.24 -5.90 1.41
C LEU A 35 5.11 -6.31 -0.07
N ASP A 36 6.12 -6.04 -0.88
CA ASP A 36 6.19 -6.53 -2.27
C ASP A 36 7.65 -6.76 -2.66
N ASN A 37 7.94 -7.82 -3.41
CA ASN A 37 9.29 -8.09 -3.91
C ASN A 37 9.64 -7.15 -5.09
N LEU A 38 8.64 -6.58 -5.77
CA LEU A 38 8.85 -5.82 -7.02
C LEU A 38 9.59 -6.62 -8.10
N ASN A 39 9.46 -7.96 -8.05
CA ASN A 39 10.09 -8.85 -9.01
C ASN A 39 9.66 -8.61 -10.47
N ASP A 40 10.55 -8.97 -11.38
CA ASP A 40 10.51 -8.70 -12.82
C ASP A 40 9.49 -9.56 -13.60
N TYR A 41 8.73 -10.42 -12.90
CA TYR A 41 7.75 -11.34 -13.51
C TYR A 41 6.56 -10.61 -14.16
N TYR A 42 6.41 -9.30 -13.89
CA TYR A 42 5.51 -8.37 -14.58
C TYR A 42 6.26 -7.06 -14.83
N ASP A 43 5.80 -6.28 -15.83
CA ASP A 43 6.39 -4.99 -16.22
C ASP A 43 6.60 -4.06 -15.00
N ILE A 44 7.86 -3.92 -14.57
CA ILE A 44 8.27 -3.29 -13.29
C ILE A 44 7.72 -1.87 -13.20
N ALA A 45 7.67 -1.17 -14.33
CA ALA A 45 7.15 0.18 -14.45
C ALA A 45 5.72 0.32 -13.90
N LEU A 46 4.88 -0.72 -14.02
CA LEU A 46 3.51 -0.69 -13.52
C LEU A 46 3.44 -0.83 -11.99
N LYS A 47 4.32 -1.64 -11.40
CA LYS A 47 4.41 -1.78 -9.93
C LYS A 47 4.93 -0.49 -9.31
N ASP A 48 5.99 0.08 -9.88
CA ASP A 48 6.56 1.36 -9.43
C ASP A 48 5.55 2.50 -9.58
N TYR A 49 4.84 2.55 -10.70
CA TYR A 49 3.77 3.51 -10.89
C TYR A 49 2.70 3.39 -9.80
N ARG A 50 2.21 2.17 -9.51
CA ARG A 50 1.20 1.96 -8.46
C ARG A 50 1.71 2.36 -7.09
N LEU A 51 2.94 1.99 -6.74
CA LEU A 51 3.54 2.36 -5.45
C LEU A 51 3.69 3.88 -5.33
N LEU A 52 4.13 4.56 -6.38
CA LEU A 52 4.19 6.02 -6.43
C LEU A 52 2.81 6.65 -6.20
N GLN A 53 1.76 6.12 -6.84
CA GLN A 53 0.39 6.61 -6.63
C GLN A 53 -0.09 6.39 -5.19
N LEU A 54 0.23 5.26 -4.57
CA LEU A 54 -0.10 5.01 -3.16
C LEU A 54 0.62 5.98 -2.22
N ASN A 55 1.91 6.20 -2.43
CA ASN A 55 2.71 7.13 -1.62
C ASN A 55 2.17 8.56 -1.67
N LYS A 56 1.64 8.98 -2.83
CA LYS A 56 0.98 10.28 -3.00
C LYS A 56 -0.38 10.31 -2.30
N LEU A 57 -1.22 9.32 -2.56
CA LEU A 57 -2.58 9.26 -2.02
C LEU A 57 -2.60 9.28 -0.48
N ILE A 58 -1.65 8.60 0.16
CA ILE A 58 -1.58 8.51 1.62
C ILE A 58 -1.33 9.86 2.29
N GLN A 59 -0.75 10.84 1.59
CA GLN A 59 -0.55 12.18 2.13
C GLN A 59 -1.87 12.89 2.46
N ASP A 60 -2.97 12.48 1.81
CA ASP A 60 -4.30 13.02 2.06
C ASP A 60 -4.97 12.42 3.32
N TYR A 61 -4.35 11.41 3.94
CA TYR A 61 -4.90 10.68 5.09
C TYR A 61 -3.93 10.70 6.30
N PRO A 62 -3.77 11.84 6.99
CA PRO A 62 -2.77 12.02 8.05
C PRO A 62 -2.97 11.11 9.28
N GLU A 63 -4.17 10.58 9.46
CA GLU A 63 -4.50 9.63 10.53
C GLU A 63 -4.09 8.17 10.22
N LYS A 64 -3.58 7.93 9.01
CA LYS A 64 -3.11 6.63 8.54
C LYS A 64 -1.58 6.63 8.54
N ASN A 65 -0.98 5.57 9.09
CA ASN A 65 0.45 5.34 8.98
C ASN A 65 0.72 4.36 7.84
N TRP A 66 1.71 4.65 6.99
CA TRP A 66 2.08 3.82 5.84
C TRP A 66 3.55 3.46 5.89
N ILE A 67 3.82 2.16 5.78
CA ILE A 67 5.16 1.62 5.74
C ILE A 67 5.23 0.69 4.55
N PHE A 68 6.15 0.96 3.61
CA PHE A 68 6.46 0.03 2.53
C PHE A 68 7.76 -0.69 2.81
N ILE A 69 7.75 -2.02 2.65
CA ILE A 69 8.90 -2.89 2.76
C ILE A 69 9.08 -3.57 1.41
N LYS A 70 10.25 -3.36 0.80
CA LYS A 70 10.65 -4.13 -0.39
C LYS A 70 11.17 -5.49 0.10
N GLY A 71 10.62 -6.58 -0.44
CA GLY A 71 11.15 -7.92 -0.21
C GLY A 71 12.39 -8.21 -1.06
N ASP A 72 13.12 -9.26 -0.68
CA ASP A 72 14.27 -9.80 -1.42
C ASP A 72 13.85 -10.77 -2.54
#